data_AF-A0A5C7JYI9-F1
#
_entry.id   AF-A0A5C7JYI9-F1
#
_cell.length_a   1.000
_cell.length_b   1.000
_cell.length_c   1.000
_cell.angle_alpha   90.00
_cell.angle_beta   90.00
_cell.angle_gamma   90.00
#
_symmetry.space_group_name_H-M   'P 1'
#
loop_
_entity.id
_entity.type
_entity.pdbx_description
1 polymer ?
#
loop_
_entity_poly.entity_id
_entity_poly.type
_entity_poly.pdbx_seq_one_letter_code
_entity_poly.pdbx_strand_id
1 'polypeptide(L)'
;MNQLEQITHTVTVLLEKAVEEFNFIKLKVIRNQPPKKLDIAITDKVFKGSRIKIRNIKVDSNHKVTYTAECKLEVLGVNDYRLNQEQAVLADKLTKLITEQVIKMYYLKS
;
A
#
# COMPACT_ATOMS: atom_id res chain seq x y z
N MET A 1 -25.09 -4.32 17.79
CA MET A 1 -24.10 -4.21 16.71
C MET A 1 -24.13 -5.52 15.95
N ASN A 2 -24.45 -5.50 14.66
CA ASN A 2 -24.48 -6.72 13.85
C ASN A 2 -23.04 -7.10 13.42
N GLN A 3 -22.87 -8.33 12.91
CA GLN A 3 -21.56 -8.84 12.49
C GLN A 3 -20.90 -7.99 11.38
N LEU A 4 -21.68 -7.42 10.46
CA LEU A 4 -21.18 -6.57 9.38
C LEU A 4 -20.68 -5.20 9.88
N GLU A 5 -21.36 -4.61 10.86
CA GLU A 5 -20.94 -3.38 11.54
C GLU A 5 -19.63 -3.60 12.29
N GLN A 6 -19.49 -4.73 12.99
CA GLN A 6 -18.26 -5.11 13.70
C GLN A 6 -17.09 -5.30 12.73
N ILE A 7 -17.30 -5.97 11.59
CA ILE A 7 -16.28 -6.12 10.56
C ILE A 7 -15.89 -4.74 10.00
N THR A 8 -16.88 -3.90 9.68
CA THR A 8 -16.65 -2.57 9.12
C THR A 8 -15.84 -1.70 10.06
N HIS A 9 -16.23 -1.63 11.33
CA HIS A 9 -15.49 -0.89 12.34
C HIS A 9 -14.06 -1.42 12.51
N THR A 10 -13.90 -2.74 12.59
CA THR A 10 -12.59 -3.39 12.74
C THR A 10 -11.66 -3.05 11.56
N VAL A 11 -12.16 -3.12 10.33
CA VAL A 11 -11.37 -2.80 9.13
C VAL A 11 -10.95 -1.33 9.12
N THR A 12 -11.85 -0.42 9.51
CA THR A 12 -11.52 1.02 9.61
C THR A 12 -10.37 1.24 10.59
N VAL A 13 -10.48 0.72 11.82
CA VAL A 13 -9.43 0.89 12.86
C VAL A 13 -8.08 0.30 12.41
N LEU A 14 -8.09 -0.86 11.76
CA LEU A 14 -6.86 -1.47 11.25
C LEU A 14 -6.19 -0.62 10.17
N LEU A 15 -6.98 0.01 9.29
CA LEU A 15 -6.46 0.90 8.24
C LEU A 15 -5.96 2.23 8.81
N GLU A 16 -6.67 2.83 9.77
CA GLU A 16 -6.24 4.05 10.46
C GLU A 16 -4.89 3.83 11.14
N LYS A 17 -4.77 2.77 11.95
CA LYS A 17 -3.53 2.41 12.61
C LYS A 17 -2.40 2.18 11.62
N ALA A 18 -2.67 1.52 10.49
CA ALA A 18 -1.68 1.28 9.46
C ALA A 18 -1.19 2.59 8.79
N VAL A 19 -2.07 3.57 8.62
CA VAL A 19 -1.70 4.90 8.10
C VAL A 19 -0.83 5.65 9.10
N GLU A 20 -1.21 5.65 10.38
CA GLU A 20 -0.46 6.33 11.45
C GLU A 20 0.91 5.68 11.70
N GLU A 21 0.95 4.36 11.75
CA GLU A 21 2.14 3.56 12.08
C GLU A 21 2.83 3.01 10.82
N PHE A 22 2.68 3.63 9.65
CA PHE A 22 3.14 3.06 8.38
C PHE A 22 4.63 2.70 8.36
N ASN A 23 5.46 3.43 9.12
CA ASN A 23 6.90 3.16 9.24
C ASN A 23 7.22 1.78 9.83
N PHE A 24 6.28 1.17 10.55
CA PHE A 24 6.41 -0.17 11.12
C PHE A 24 5.88 -1.28 10.22
N ILE A 25 5.24 -0.92 9.10
CA ILE A 25 4.74 -1.90 8.13
C ILE A 25 5.93 -2.55 7.42
N LYS A 26 6.00 -3.87 7.53
CA LYS A 26 7.07 -4.66 6.92
C LYS A 26 6.79 -4.86 5.43
N LEU A 27 7.66 -4.29 4.60
CA LEU A 27 7.58 -4.35 3.14
C LEU A 27 8.68 -5.26 2.58
N LYS A 28 8.36 -6.03 1.54
CA LYS A 28 9.33 -6.81 0.77
C LYS A 28 9.21 -6.48 -0.71
N VAL A 29 10.29 -5.99 -1.31
CA VAL A 29 10.36 -5.85 -2.78
C VAL A 29 10.58 -7.23 -3.38
N ILE A 30 9.66 -7.65 -4.25
CA ILE A 30 9.68 -8.98 -4.89
C ILE A 30 10.10 -8.90 -6.36
N ARG A 31 10.07 -7.72 -6.97
CA ARG A 31 10.56 -7.48 -8.32
C ARG A 31 11.10 -6.06 -8.45
N ASN A 32 12.29 -5.94 -9.01
CA ASN A 32 12.90 -4.67 -9.44
C ASN A 32 13.67 -4.94 -10.75
N GLN A 33 13.03 -4.65 -11.89
CA GLN A 33 13.57 -5.02 -13.20
C GLN A 33 13.37 -3.90 -14.24
N PRO A 34 14.16 -3.87 -15.32
CA PRO A 34 13.88 -3.07 -16.51
C PRO A 34 12.68 -3.62 -17.31
N PRO A 35 11.87 -2.78 -17.97
CA PRO A 35 11.76 -1.33 -17.75
C PRO A 35 11.34 -1.05 -16.31
N LYS A 36 11.83 0.04 -15.71
CA LYS A 36 11.73 0.35 -14.26
C LYS A 36 10.33 0.08 -13.70
N LYS A 37 10.17 -1.09 -13.08
CA LYS A 37 8.94 -1.61 -12.46
C LYS A 37 9.30 -2.17 -11.09
N LEU A 38 8.46 -1.89 -10.11
CA LEU A 38 8.58 -2.44 -8.76
C LEU A 38 7.31 -3.23 -8.39
N ASP A 39 7.49 -4.40 -7.81
CA ASP A 39 6.44 -5.12 -7.10
C ASP A 39 6.81 -5.20 -5.62
N ILE A 40 5.89 -4.77 -4.77
CA ILE A 40 6.06 -4.71 -3.32
C ILE A 40 4.99 -5.61 -2.71
N ALA A 41 5.42 -6.54 -1.86
CA ALA A 41 4.53 -7.32 -1.01
C ALA A 41 4.49 -6.67 0.39
N ILE A 42 3.29 -6.49 0.93
CA ILE A 42 3.13 -6.15 2.34
C ILE A 42 3.17 -7.47 3.12
N THR A 43 4.16 -7.60 4.01
CA THR A 43 4.41 -8.83 4.78
C THR A 43 3.86 -8.77 6.19
N ASP A 44 3.14 -7.70 6.51
CA ASP A 44 2.43 -7.57 7.77
C ASP A 44 1.34 -8.64 7.91
N LYS A 45 1.09 -9.11 9.15
CA LYS A 45 0.09 -10.14 9.44
C LYS A 45 -1.32 -9.70 9.05
N VAL A 46 -1.64 -8.42 9.23
CA VAL A 46 -2.96 -7.85 8.95
C VAL A 46 -3.22 -7.77 7.46
N PHE A 47 -2.20 -7.42 6.67
CA PHE A 47 -2.32 -7.18 5.23
C PHE A 47 -1.77 -8.32 4.38
N LYS A 48 -1.75 -9.55 4.92
CA LYS A 48 -1.15 -10.70 4.27
C LYS A 48 -1.82 -10.95 2.91
N GLY A 49 -1.02 -10.94 1.85
CA GLY A 49 -1.50 -11.10 0.48
C GLY A 49 -1.56 -9.78 -0.29
N SER A 50 -1.51 -8.64 0.41
CA SER A 50 -1.52 -7.32 -0.20
C SER A 50 -0.27 -7.05 -1.03
N ARG A 51 -0.46 -6.40 -2.19
CA ARG A 51 0.60 -6.10 -3.14
C ARG A 51 0.42 -4.72 -3.75
N ILE A 52 1.52 -3.99 -3.87
CA ILE A 52 1.60 -2.72 -4.60
C ILE A 52 2.47 -2.94 -5.84
N LYS A 53 1.91 -2.60 -6.99
CA LYS A 53 2.57 -2.66 -8.30
C LYS A 53 2.85 -1.24 -8.75
N ILE A 54 4.12 -0.88 -8.88
CA ILE A 54 4.55 0.41 -9.42
C ILE A 54 5.10 0.18 -10.82
N ARG A 55 4.63 0.97 -11.78
CA ARG A 55 4.93 0.84 -13.21
C ARG A 55 5.35 2.19 -13.80
N ASN A 56 5.97 2.12 -14.98
CA ASN A 56 6.31 3.27 -15.81
C ASN A 56 7.12 4.34 -15.05
N ILE A 57 8.04 3.92 -14.19
CA ILE A 57 8.81 4.83 -13.34
C ILE A 57 9.79 5.62 -14.20
N LYS A 58 9.68 6.95 -14.18
CA LYS A 58 10.61 7.88 -14.82
C LYS A 58 11.14 8.85 -13.78
N VAL A 59 12.43 9.14 -13.84
CA VAL A 59 13.10 10.15 -12.99
C VAL A 59 13.62 11.22 -13.92
N ASP A 60 13.25 12.48 -13.70
CA ASP A 60 13.72 13.60 -14.50
C ASP A 60 15.03 14.20 -13.95
N SER A 61 15.55 15.21 -14.65
CA SER A 61 16.76 15.94 -14.27
C SER A 61 16.64 16.69 -12.94
N ASN A 62 15.42 16.96 -12.47
CA ASN A 62 15.13 17.62 -11.19
C ASN A 62 14.84 16.61 -10.07
N HIS A 63 15.13 15.32 -10.29
CA HIS A 63 14.88 14.23 -9.36
C HIS A 63 13.39 14.06 -9.01
N LYS A 64 12.49 14.53 -9.88
CA LYS A 64 11.06 14.23 -9.76
C LYS A 64 10.81 12.86 -10.35
N VAL A 65 10.14 12.00 -9.56
CA VAL A 65 9.74 10.66 -10.00
C VAL A 65 8.27 10.69 -10.44
N THR A 66 8.01 10.22 -11.65
CA THR A 66 6.65 9.97 -12.16
C THR A 66 6.45 8.47 -12.33
N TYR A 67 5.26 7.97 -11.96
CA TYR A 67 4.94 6.56 -11.98
C TYR A 67 3.41 6.35 -11.95
N THR A 68 2.98 5.13 -12.26
CA THR A 68 1.61 4.65 -12.00
C THR A 68 1.68 3.56 -10.94
N ALA A 69 0.86 3.65 -9.89
CA ALA A 69 0.81 2.67 -8.81
C ALA A 69 -0.59 2.08 -8.67
N GLU A 70 -0.65 0.76 -8.56
CA GLU A 70 -1.86 0.00 -8.30
C GLU A 70 -1.67 -0.81 -7.02
N CYS A 71 -2.64 -0.78 -6.12
CA CYS A 71 -2.61 -1.54 -4.89
C CYS A 71 -3.77 -2.53 -4.85
N LYS A 72 -3.44 -3.77 -4.52
CA LYS A 72 -4.41 -4.76 -4.05
C LYS A 72 -4.17 -4.92 -2.55
N LEU A 73 -5.05 -4.34 -1.74
CA LEU A 73 -5.06 -4.53 -0.30
C LEU A 73 -6.01 -5.67 0.06
N GLU A 74 -5.49 -6.65 0.82
CA GLU A 74 -6.21 -7.77 1.40
C GLU A 74 -6.08 -7.64 2.92
N VAL A 75 -7.21 -7.49 3.61
CA VAL A 75 -7.26 -7.42 5.08
C VAL A 75 -7.63 -8.81 5.60
N LEU A 76 -6.85 -9.32 6.56
CA LEU A 76 -7.04 -10.66 7.12
C LEU A 76 -8.47 -10.87 7.65
N GLY A 77 -9.08 -12.00 7.30
CA GLY A 77 -10.40 -12.40 7.80
C GLY A 77 -11.58 -11.76 7.04
N VAL A 78 -11.30 -11.08 5.93
CA VAL A 78 -12.28 -10.30 5.18
C VAL A 78 -12.25 -10.76 3.72
N ASN A 79 -12.99 -11.84 3.41
CA ASN A 79 -13.18 -12.33 2.03
C ASN A 79 -14.42 -11.64 1.42
N ASP A 80 -14.37 -11.28 0.13
CA ASP A 80 -15.47 -10.71 -0.66
C ASP A 80 -16.11 -9.40 -0.12
N TYR A 81 -15.49 -8.77 0.89
CA TYR A 81 -15.91 -7.48 1.42
C TYR A 81 -15.43 -6.35 0.51
N ARG A 82 -16.35 -5.44 0.22
CA ARG A 82 -16.02 -4.19 -0.47
C ARG A 82 -15.80 -3.11 0.57
N LEU A 83 -14.65 -2.44 0.47
CA LEU A 83 -14.36 -1.26 1.29
C LEU A 83 -15.47 -0.22 1.07
N ASN A 84 -15.94 0.37 2.16
CA ASN A 84 -16.77 1.56 2.08
C ASN A 84 -15.90 2.77 1.65
N GLN A 85 -16.54 3.93 1.46
CA GLN A 85 -15.84 5.13 0.99
C GLN A 85 -14.70 5.58 1.93
N GLU A 86 -14.93 5.55 3.24
CA GLU A 86 -13.94 5.94 4.25
C GLU A 86 -12.72 5.01 4.23
N GLN A 87 -12.95 3.70 4.23
CA GLN A 87 -11.91 2.69 4.19
C GLN A 87 -11.12 2.74 2.87
N ALA A 88 -11.79 3.01 1.74
CA ALA A 88 -11.13 3.20 0.45
C ALA A 88 -10.18 4.42 0.50
N VAL A 89 -10.59 5.52 1.12
CA VAL A 89 -9.74 6.70 1.32
C VAL A 89 -8.52 6.37 2.19
N LEU A 90 -8.70 5.60 3.26
CA LEU A 90 -7.58 5.18 4.12
C LEU A 90 -6.61 4.23 3.38
N ALA A 91 -7.13 3.28 2.62
CA ALA A 91 -6.34 2.36 1.79
C ALA A 91 -5.52 3.10 0.73
N ASP A 92 -6.09 4.12 0.10
CA ASP A 92 -5.40 4.98 -0.87
C ASP A 92 -4.30 5.82 -0.21
N LYS A 93 -4.56 6.40 0.97
CA LYS A 93 -3.54 7.13 1.74
C LYS A 93 -2.36 6.21 2.08
N LEU A 94 -2.64 5.01 2.61
CA LEU A 94 -1.61 4.04 2.95
C LEU A 94 -0.78 3.64 1.72
N THR A 95 -1.44 3.38 0.60
CA THR A 95 -0.78 3.04 -0.67
C THR A 95 0.19 4.14 -1.11
N LYS A 96 -0.22 5.41 -1.02
CA LYS A 96 0.64 6.56 -1.35
C LYS A 96 1.86 6.63 -0.44
N LEU A 97 1.68 6.53 0.88
CA LEU A 97 2.79 6.56 1.84
C LEU A 97 3.84 5.47 1.55
N ILE A 98 3.39 4.23 1.36
CA ILE A 98 4.29 3.11 1.04
C ILE A 98 5.00 3.35 -0.29
N THR A 99 4.26 3.78 -1.31
CA THR A 99 4.81 4.02 -2.64
C THR A 99 5.88 5.11 -2.61
N GLU A 100 5.61 6.22 -1.95
CA GLU A 100 6.55 7.33 -1.78
C GLU A 100 7.82 6.90 -1.04
N GLN A 101 7.69 6.14 0.06
CA GLN A 101 8.83 5.64 0.83
C GLN A 101 9.73 4.73 -0.03
N VAL A 102 9.12 3.80 -0.77
CA VAL A 102 9.86 2.86 -1.62
C VAL A 102 10.51 3.57 -2.79
N ILE A 103 9.81 4.50 -3.44
CA ILE A 103 10.38 5.32 -4.52
C ILE A 103 11.58 6.12 -4.00
N LYS A 104 11.46 6.76 -2.83
CA LYS A 104 12.58 7.47 -2.21
C LYS A 104 13.78 6.55 -2.00
N MET A 105 13.57 5.37 -1.44
CA MET A 105 14.64 4.42 -1.14
C MET A 105 15.38 3.91 -2.39
N TYR A 106 14.68 3.65 -3.50
CA TYR A 106 15.28 3.02 -4.68
C TYR A 106 15.68 4.00 -5.80
N TYR A 107 15.11 5.21 -5.84
CA TYR A 107 15.33 6.14 -6.95
C TYR A 107 15.78 7.54 -6.53
N LEU A 108 15.65 7.90 -5.25
CA LEU A 108 16.00 9.24 -4.74
C LEU A 108 17.00 9.22 -3.59
N LYS A 109 17.50 8.06 -3.17
CA LYS A 109 18.69 7.97 -2.31
C LYS A 109 19.91 8.32 -3.17
N SER A 110 20.19 9.62 -3.26
CA SER A 110 21.44 10.21 -3.74
C SER A 110 22.08 10.91 -2.55
#